data_AF-A0A9X4P1W1-F1
#
_entry.id   AF-A0A9X4P1W1-F1
#
_cell.length_a   1.000
_cell.length_b   1.000
_cell.length_c   1.000
_cell.angle_alpha   90.00
_cell.angle_beta   90.00
_cell.angle_gamma   90.00
#
_symmetry.space_group_name_H-M   'P 1'
#
loop_
_entity.id
_entity.type
_entity.pdbx_description
1 polymer ?
#
loop_
_entity_poly.entity_id
_entity_poly.type
_entity_poly.pdbx_seq_one_letter_code
_entity_poly.pdbx_strand_id
1 'polypeptide(L)'
;MKDAILYLKEQIKYFPIAFNMSSYSTKSTSMQNRLGRFWEIMDPLFQLGIFYIIFGLLMKRVVPGYPALPWMFIGMGVYGFSQKIITVGAISVSKQFHLVSKMKFPISILPTASMIGFLTEFFVMVGAGFILAIFNGYYPSLYWLQVPYYFFALVIFSLAMSLLNSSISVVFPDFKFFLNYFFRFMMYGSGAIFSLAQFKQIPEILIQSQLLNPFYYLIEGFRNSAFGDKWFWQDGMYNLAFWMLTLVILIIGANTHMKIRDRISDYL
;
A
#
# COMPACT_ATOMS: atom_id res chain seq x y z
N MET A 1 12.08 -3.13 -21.38
CA MET A 1 12.94 -3.92 -20.44
C MET A 1 14.17 -3.14 -19.99
N LYS A 2 14.95 -2.52 -20.89
CA LYS A 2 16.11 -1.69 -20.50
C LYS A 2 15.73 -0.58 -19.50
N ASP A 3 14.60 0.09 -19.73
CA ASP A 3 14.10 1.16 -18.86
C ASP A 3 13.71 0.68 -17.46
N ALA A 4 13.09 -0.50 -17.36
CA ALA A 4 12.75 -1.11 -16.07
C ALA A 4 14.02 -1.49 -15.26
N ILE A 5 15.05 -2.01 -15.94
CA ILE A 5 16.34 -2.31 -15.29
C ILE A 5 17.03 -1.01 -14.84
N LEU A 6 16.98 0.04 -15.66
CA LEU A 6 17.51 1.35 -15.29
C LEU A 6 16.79 1.91 -14.07
N TYR A 7 15.46 1.85 -14.06
CA TYR A 7 14.64 2.25 -12.91
C TYR A 7 15.05 1.51 -11.64
N LEU A 8 15.16 0.18 -11.68
CA LEU A 8 15.57 -0.61 -10.52
C LEU A 8 16.99 -0.25 -10.04
N LYS A 9 17.93 -0.01 -10.97
CA LYS A 9 19.27 0.47 -10.63
C LYS A 9 19.25 1.85 -9.97
N GLU A 10 18.41 2.76 -10.46
CA GLU A 10 18.21 4.08 -9.84
C GLU A 10 17.64 3.93 -8.41
N GLN A 11 16.65 3.06 -8.20
CA GLN A 11 16.09 2.83 -6.86
C GLN A 11 17.16 2.35 -5.87
N ILE A 12 17.97 1.36 -6.25
CA ILE A 12 19.02 0.83 -5.37
C ILE A 12 20.11 1.88 -5.11
N LYS A 13 20.58 2.56 -6.15
CA LYS A 13 21.69 3.53 -6.04
C LYS A 13 21.31 4.77 -5.22
N TYR A 14 20.07 5.24 -5.35
CA TYR A 14 19.60 6.48 -4.73
C TYR A 14 18.68 6.25 -3.53
N PHE A 15 18.53 5.00 -3.06
CA PHE A 15 17.75 4.66 -1.86
C PHE A 15 18.17 5.48 -0.62
N PRO A 16 19.47 5.69 -0.32
CA PRO A 16 19.86 6.50 0.84
C PRO A 16 19.37 7.95 0.75
N ILE A 17 19.33 8.50 -0.47
CA ILE A 17 18.82 9.86 -0.72
C ILE A 17 17.30 9.89 -0.50
N ALA A 18 16.57 8.88 -0.99
CA ALA A 18 15.13 8.75 -0.75
C ALA A 18 14.81 8.65 0.76
N PHE A 19 15.58 7.87 1.51
CA PHE A 19 15.43 7.74 2.96
C PHE A 19 15.66 9.05 3.70
N ASN A 20 16.75 9.76 3.35
CA ASN A 20 17.05 11.05 3.93
C ASN A 20 15.97 12.08 3.57
N MET A 21 15.52 12.12 2.31
CA MET A 21 14.45 13.02 1.85
C MET A 21 13.14 12.77 2.60
N SER A 22 12.75 11.51 2.79
CA SER A 22 11.61 11.15 3.62
C SER A 22 11.78 11.68 5.04
N SER A 23 12.93 11.40 5.66
CA SER A 23 13.21 11.79 7.04
C SER A 23 13.17 13.31 7.22
N TYR A 24 13.68 14.08 6.25
CA TYR A 24 13.61 15.53 6.25
C TYR A 24 12.20 16.04 6.00
N SER A 25 11.43 15.43 5.10
CA SER A 25 10.03 15.78 4.86
C SER A 25 9.20 15.57 6.13
N THR A 26 9.31 14.40 6.75
CA THR A 26 8.64 14.06 8.02
C THR A 26 9.06 15.01 9.13
N LYS A 27 10.35 15.31 9.26
CA LYS A 27 10.87 16.28 10.25
C LYS A 27 10.33 17.69 9.99
N SER A 28 10.28 18.13 8.74
CA SER A 28 9.79 19.46 8.35
C SER A 28 8.30 19.60 8.67
N THR A 29 7.48 18.61 8.32
CA THR A 29 6.05 18.58 8.67
C THR A 29 5.85 18.54 10.19
N SER A 30 6.65 17.73 10.89
CA SER A 30 6.64 17.68 12.35
C SER A 30 7.02 19.01 13.00
N MET A 31 7.97 19.76 12.44
CA MET A 31 8.40 21.06 12.97
C MET A 31 7.32 22.15 12.83
N GLN A 32 6.39 22.00 11.89
CA GLN A 32 5.26 22.92 11.72
C GLN A 32 4.16 22.67 12.77
N ASN A 33 4.15 21.51 13.42
CA ASN A 33 3.13 21.11 14.41
C ASN A 33 3.70 21.17 15.83
N ARG A 34 2.93 21.73 16.79
CA ARG A 34 3.37 21.83 18.20
C ARG A 34 3.73 20.49 18.86
N LEU A 35 3.03 19.41 18.48
CA LEU A 35 3.26 18.05 18.99
C LEU A 35 4.13 17.20 18.04
N GLY A 36 4.46 17.73 16.85
CA GLY A 36 5.34 17.09 15.87
C GLY A 36 5.08 15.60 15.61
N ARG A 37 6.14 14.80 15.77
CA ARG A 37 6.16 13.35 15.49
C ARG A 37 5.16 12.53 16.32
N PHE A 38 4.66 13.08 17.43
CA PHE A 38 3.63 12.43 18.24
C PHE A 38 2.38 12.12 17.41
N TRP A 39 2.00 13.01 16.49
CA TRP A 39 0.83 12.82 15.63
C TRP A 39 0.96 11.68 14.63
N GLU A 40 2.17 11.34 14.19
CA GLU A 40 2.40 10.24 13.24
C GLU A 40 2.04 8.87 13.83
N ILE A 41 2.11 8.74 15.16
CA ILE A 41 1.73 7.53 15.88
C ILE A 41 0.30 7.63 16.42
N MET A 42 -0.11 8.82 16.86
CA MET A 42 -1.45 9.02 17.40
C MET A 42 -2.56 8.86 16.35
N ASP A 43 -2.35 9.34 15.12
CA ASP A 43 -3.36 9.24 14.07
C ASP A 43 -3.81 7.78 13.81
N PRO A 44 -2.91 6.82 13.55
CA PRO A 44 -3.32 5.42 13.42
C PRO A 44 -3.86 4.84 14.73
N LEU A 45 -3.39 5.25 15.90
CA LEU A 45 -3.93 4.77 17.18
C LEU A 45 -5.37 5.25 17.42
N PHE A 46 -5.68 6.50 17.10
CA PHE A 46 -7.05 7.00 17.14
C PHE A 46 -7.93 6.27 16.14
N GLN A 47 -7.42 6.01 14.93
CA GLN A 47 -8.14 5.22 13.93
C GLN A 47 -8.47 3.81 14.45
N LEU A 48 -7.50 3.12 15.07
CA LEU A 48 -7.72 1.82 15.71
C LEU A 48 -8.75 1.90 16.84
N GLY A 49 -8.67 2.92 17.69
CA GLY A 49 -9.63 3.14 18.78
C GLY A 49 -11.06 3.39 18.27
N ILE A 50 -11.22 4.21 17.24
CA ILE A 50 -12.52 4.48 16.60
C ILE A 50 -13.09 3.18 16.02
N PHE A 51 -12.27 2.41 15.29
CA PHE A 51 -12.71 1.14 14.72
C PHE A 51 -13.00 0.07 15.78
N TYR A 52 -12.26 0.07 16.88
CA TYR A 52 -12.57 -0.78 18.04
C TYR A 52 -13.95 -0.46 18.62
N ILE A 53 -14.25 0.82 18.84
CA ILE A 53 -15.55 1.26 19.38
C ILE A 53 -16.68 0.88 18.41
N ILE A 54 -16.54 1.19 17.12
CA ILE A 54 -17.60 0.97 16.12
C ILE A 54 -17.79 -0.53 15.83
N PHE A 55 -16.72 -1.22 15.45
CA PHE A 55 -16.84 -2.59 14.93
C PHE A 55 -16.71 -3.66 16.01
N GLY A 56 -15.97 -3.38 17.08
CA GLY A 56 -15.84 -4.25 18.25
C GLY A 56 -17.03 -4.11 19.20
N LEU A 57 -17.24 -2.91 19.75
CA LEU A 57 -18.24 -2.70 20.81
C LEU A 57 -19.67 -2.49 20.30
N LEU A 58 -19.89 -1.60 19.32
CA LEU A 58 -21.23 -1.23 18.86
C LEU A 58 -21.84 -2.29 17.93
N MET A 59 -21.12 -2.68 16.87
CA MET A 59 -21.63 -3.64 15.89
C MET A 59 -21.41 -5.10 16.26
N LYS A 60 -20.48 -5.40 17.20
CA LYS A 60 -20.05 -6.76 17.56
C LYS A 60 -19.87 -7.65 16.32
N ARG A 61 -19.12 -7.14 15.33
CA ARG A 61 -18.96 -7.85 14.06
C ARG A 61 -18.35 -9.22 14.29
N VAL A 62 -18.88 -10.20 13.55
CA VAL A 62 -18.34 -11.55 13.52
C VAL A 62 -17.77 -11.77 12.13
N VAL A 63 -16.50 -12.13 12.07
CA VAL A 63 -15.88 -12.65 10.85
C VAL A 63 -15.91 -14.18 10.98
N PRO A 64 -16.43 -14.92 9.99
CA PRO A 64 -16.44 -16.38 10.07
C PRO A 64 -15.03 -16.93 10.30
N GLY A 65 -14.82 -17.65 11.41
CA GLY A 65 -13.57 -18.33 11.72
C GLY A 65 -12.45 -17.48 12.35
N TYR A 66 -12.60 -16.15 12.47
CA TYR A 66 -11.53 -15.27 12.96
C TYR A 66 -12.03 -14.14 13.87
N PRO A 67 -11.19 -13.64 14.79
CA PRO A 67 -11.54 -12.46 15.58
C PRO A 67 -11.60 -11.22 14.66
N ALA A 68 -12.72 -10.50 14.71
CA ALA A 68 -13.02 -9.45 13.73
C ALA A 68 -12.03 -8.27 13.74
N LEU A 69 -11.57 -7.87 14.92
CA LEU A 69 -10.65 -6.73 15.07
C LEU A 69 -9.26 -6.97 14.47
N PRO A 70 -8.50 -8.02 14.84
CA PRO A 70 -7.21 -8.27 14.22
C PRO A 70 -7.33 -8.50 12.72
N TRP A 71 -8.38 -9.20 12.27
CA TRP A 71 -8.64 -9.45 10.84
C TRP A 71 -8.84 -8.15 10.04
N MET A 72 -9.57 -7.19 10.62
CA MET A 72 -9.83 -5.89 10.02
C MET A 72 -8.61 -4.98 10.06
N PHE A 73 -7.89 -4.89 11.19
CA PHE A 73 -6.72 -4.01 11.32
C PHE A 73 -5.60 -4.40 10.36
N ILE A 74 -5.35 -5.69 10.18
CA ILE A 74 -4.40 -6.19 9.18
C ILE A 74 -4.84 -5.76 7.77
N GLY A 75 -6.09 -6.03 7.40
CA GLY A 75 -6.60 -5.70 6.07
C GLY A 75 -6.57 -4.20 5.77
N MET A 76 -6.98 -3.37 6.73
CA MET A 76 -6.97 -1.92 6.60
C MET A 76 -5.56 -1.35 6.56
N GLY A 77 -4.61 -1.88 7.35
CA GLY A 77 -3.22 -1.44 7.32
C GLY A 77 -2.55 -1.71 5.96
N VAL A 78 -2.71 -2.92 5.42
CA VAL A 78 -2.15 -3.31 4.11
C VAL A 78 -2.78 -2.48 2.98
N TYR A 79 -4.10 -2.35 2.98
CA TYR A 79 -4.82 -1.58 1.98
C TYR A 79 -4.47 -0.08 2.05
N GLY A 80 -4.52 0.49 3.24
CA GLY A 80 -4.27 1.91 3.49
C GLY A 80 -2.85 2.32 3.09
N PHE A 81 -1.85 1.49 3.41
CA PHE A 81 -0.47 1.70 2.96
C PHE A 81 -0.36 1.74 1.44
N SER A 82 -0.94 0.74 0.75
CA SER A 82 -0.93 0.68 -0.71
C SER A 82 -1.60 1.91 -1.33
N GLN A 83 -2.79 2.26 -0.84
CA GLN A 83 -3.55 3.42 -1.29
C GLN A 83 -2.75 4.72 -1.13
N LYS A 84 -2.13 4.94 0.04
CA LYS A 84 -1.34 6.16 0.30
C LYS A 84 -0.14 6.28 -0.63
N ILE A 85 0.63 5.21 -0.83
CA ILE A 85 1.78 5.23 -1.74
C ILE A 85 1.36 5.55 -3.17
N ILE A 86 0.29 4.92 -3.65
CA ILE A 86 -0.15 5.07 -5.04
C ILE A 86 -0.72 6.47 -5.26
N THR A 87 -1.57 6.96 -4.36
CA THR A 87 -2.20 8.29 -4.50
C THR A 87 -1.22 9.45 -4.29
N VAL A 88 -0.36 9.39 -3.28
CA VAL A 88 0.65 10.44 -3.03
C VAL A 88 1.72 10.40 -4.11
N GLY A 89 2.19 9.21 -4.46
CA GLY A 89 3.22 9.08 -5.49
C GLY A 89 2.71 9.43 -6.90
N ALA A 90 1.41 9.26 -7.18
CA ALA A 90 0.79 9.79 -8.40
C ALA A 90 0.99 11.31 -8.54
N ILE A 91 1.00 12.10 -7.46
CA ILE A 91 1.15 13.56 -7.55
C ILE A 91 2.60 14.01 -7.26
N SER A 92 3.47 13.09 -6.81
CA SER A 92 4.83 13.41 -6.36
C SER A 92 5.67 14.12 -7.42
N VAL A 93 5.62 13.67 -8.67
CA VAL A 93 6.39 14.23 -9.78
C VAL A 93 5.99 15.68 -10.04
N SER A 94 4.70 15.96 -10.21
CA SER A 94 4.19 17.31 -10.45
C SER A 94 4.49 18.26 -9.28
N LYS A 95 4.36 17.79 -8.05
CA LYS A 95 4.59 18.60 -6.84
C LYS A 95 6.06 18.97 -6.64
N GLN A 96 6.97 18.08 -7.00
CA GLN A 96 8.40 18.24 -6.73
C GLN A 96 9.21 18.63 -7.97
N PHE A 97 8.58 18.83 -9.12
CA PHE A 97 9.25 19.22 -10.36
C PHE A 97 10.17 20.45 -10.20
N HIS A 98 9.70 21.50 -9.50
CA HIS A 98 10.47 22.72 -9.28
C HIS A 98 11.70 22.53 -8.37
N LEU A 99 11.69 21.49 -7.52
CA LEU A 99 12.83 21.12 -6.68
C LEU A 99 13.82 20.23 -7.46
N VAL A 100 13.30 19.27 -8.23
CA VAL A 100 14.14 18.32 -8.96
C VAL A 100 14.82 18.95 -10.18
N SER A 101 14.21 19.97 -10.81
CA SER A 101 14.86 20.72 -11.89
C SER A 101 16.16 21.41 -11.46
N LYS A 102 16.38 21.59 -10.15
CA LYS A 102 17.58 22.21 -9.57
C LYS A 102 18.54 21.21 -8.93
N MET A 103 18.21 19.92 -8.88
CA MET A 103 18.97 18.89 -8.15
C MET A 103 19.44 17.74 -9.07
N LYS A 104 20.62 17.18 -8.80
CA LYS A 104 21.27 16.14 -9.63
C LYS A 104 20.84 14.69 -9.30
N PHE A 105 19.56 14.42 -9.06
CA PHE A 105 19.08 13.05 -8.81
C PHE A 105 17.82 12.71 -9.61
N PRO A 106 17.57 11.42 -9.93
CA PRO A 106 16.48 11.04 -10.83
C PRO A 106 15.10 11.21 -10.17
N ILE A 107 14.13 11.70 -10.94
CA ILE A 107 12.73 11.89 -10.53
C ILE A 107 12.06 10.58 -10.09
N SER A 108 12.55 9.45 -10.58
CA SER A 108 12.07 8.10 -10.25
C SER A 108 12.05 7.79 -8.74
N ILE A 109 12.83 8.48 -7.90
CA ILE A 109 12.98 8.17 -6.46
C ILE A 109 11.90 8.80 -5.58
N LEU A 110 11.14 9.75 -6.11
CA LEU A 110 10.19 10.55 -5.33
C LEU A 110 9.03 9.72 -4.73
N PRO A 111 8.43 8.76 -5.47
CA PRO A 111 7.46 7.84 -4.89
C PRO A 111 8.03 7.01 -3.74
N THR A 112 9.29 6.56 -3.88
CA THR A 112 10.00 5.76 -2.87
C THR A 112 10.27 6.56 -1.60
N ALA A 113 10.62 7.84 -1.73
CA ALA A 113 10.79 8.73 -0.57
C ALA A 113 9.47 8.90 0.20
N SER A 114 8.34 9.04 -0.51
CA SER A 114 7.03 9.16 0.13
C SER A 114 6.59 7.87 0.82
N MET A 115 6.90 6.71 0.25
CA MET A 115 6.61 5.40 0.85
C MET A 115 7.22 5.24 2.25
N ILE A 116 8.48 5.68 2.44
CA ILE A 116 9.20 5.53 3.71
C ILE A 116 8.45 6.26 4.84
N GLY A 117 7.83 7.41 4.54
CA GLY A 117 7.04 8.17 5.51
C GLY A 117 5.76 7.45 5.98
N PHE A 118 5.21 6.53 5.18
CA PHE A 118 3.98 5.79 5.52
C PHE A 118 4.24 4.45 6.22
N LEU A 119 5.51 4.04 6.36
CA LEU A 119 5.86 2.78 7.03
C LEU A 119 5.45 2.78 8.49
N THR A 120 5.59 3.90 9.21
CA THR A 120 5.20 4.02 10.62
C THR A 120 3.73 3.63 10.81
N GLU A 121 2.85 4.20 9.99
CA GLU A 121 1.41 3.93 10.07
C GLU A 121 1.07 2.47 9.74
N PHE A 122 1.70 1.92 8.70
CA PHE A 122 1.56 0.51 8.34
C PHE A 122 1.94 -0.41 9.50
N PHE A 123 3.10 -0.19 10.12
CA PHE A 123 3.56 -1.00 11.24
C PHE A 123 2.67 -0.85 12.48
N VAL A 124 2.13 0.34 12.75
CA VAL A 124 1.18 0.53 13.85
C VAL A 124 -0.12 -0.24 13.58
N MET A 125 -0.72 -0.13 12.40
CA MET A 125 -1.99 -0.80 12.10
C MET A 125 -1.83 -2.33 12.01
N VAL A 126 -0.89 -2.81 11.20
CA VAL A 126 -0.67 -4.26 11.04
C VAL A 126 -0.12 -4.85 12.33
N GLY A 127 0.83 -4.19 12.99
CA GLY A 127 1.37 -4.62 14.28
C GLY A 127 0.29 -4.74 15.36
N ALA A 128 -0.61 -3.77 15.46
CA ALA A 128 -1.76 -3.88 16.36
C ALA A 128 -2.66 -5.08 16.01
N GLY A 129 -2.86 -5.36 14.73
CA GLY A 129 -3.58 -6.55 14.28
C GLY A 129 -2.92 -7.86 14.71
N PHE A 130 -1.60 -8.00 14.56
CA PHE A 130 -0.85 -9.18 15.01
C PHE A 130 -0.84 -9.31 16.54
N ILE A 131 -0.67 -8.21 17.28
CA ILE A 131 -0.73 -8.20 18.75
C ILE A 131 -2.10 -8.67 19.23
N LEU A 132 -3.19 -8.16 18.65
CA LEU A 132 -4.54 -8.61 18.97
C LEU A 132 -4.78 -10.06 18.57
N ALA A 133 -4.19 -10.55 17.48
CA ALA A 133 -4.28 -11.96 17.09
C ALA A 133 -3.68 -12.86 18.19
N ILE A 134 -2.52 -12.50 18.74
CA ILE A 134 -1.90 -13.20 19.87
C ILE A 134 -2.83 -13.23 21.09
N PHE A 135 -3.43 -12.10 21.45
CA PHE A 135 -4.39 -12.03 22.57
C PHE A 135 -5.66 -12.87 22.35
N ASN A 136 -5.99 -13.19 21.10
CA ASN A 136 -7.11 -14.06 20.74
C ASN A 136 -6.69 -15.54 20.54
N GLY A 137 -5.47 -15.92 20.93
CA GLY A 137 -4.99 -17.31 20.89
C GLY A 137 -4.26 -17.70 19.60
N TYR A 138 -4.02 -16.77 18.67
CA TYR A 138 -3.23 -17.01 17.46
C TYR A 138 -1.76 -16.67 17.72
N TYR A 139 -1.00 -17.67 18.15
CA TYR A 139 0.41 -17.50 18.48
C TYR A 139 1.31 -17.47 17.24
N PRO A 140 2.53 -16.90 17.34
CA PRO A 140 3.51 -16.94 16.28
C PRO A 140 3.76 -18.37 15.79
N SER A 141 3.50 -18.57 14.50
CA SER A 141 3.67 -19.85 13.82
C SER A 141 4.67 -19.71 12.67
N LEU A 142 5.05 -20.82 12.03
CA LEU A 142 5.93 -20.79 10.85
C LEU A 142 5.36 -19.91 9.73
N TYR A 143 4.03 -19.74 9.67
CA TYR A 143 3.36 -18.87 8.70
C TYR A 143 3.73 -17.39 8.83
N TRP A 144 4.23 -16.93 9.99
CA TRP A 144 4.71 -15.55 10.17
C TRP A 144 5.95 -15.24 9.32
N LEU A 145 6.70 -16.27 8.89
CA LEU A 145 7.82 -16.11 7.95
C LEU A 145 7.37 -15.57 6.59
N GLN A 146 6.08 -15.65 6.28
CA GLN A 146 5.51 -15.07 5.05
C GLN A 146 5.32 -13.55 5.14
N VAL A 147 5.34 -12.95 6.34
CA VAL A 147 5.15 -11.50 6.51
C VAL A 147 6.21 -10.70 5.75
N PRO A 148 7.52 -10.98 5.85
CA PRO A 148 8.54 -10.34 5.01
C PRO A 148 8.29 -10.49 3.50
N TYR A 149 7.81 -11.67 3.07
CA TYR A 149 7.50 -11.93 1.66
C TYR A 149 6.33 -11.07 1.16
N TYR A 150 5.21 -11.04 1.89
CA TYR A 150 4.05 -10.23 1.52
C TYR A 150 4.33 -8.73 1.66
N PHE A 151 5.17 -8.33 2.61
CA PHE A 151 5.65 -6.96 2.72
C PHE A 151 6.48 -6.54 1.49
N PHE A 152 7.37 -7.40 1.02
CA PHE A 152 8.12 -7.16 -0.22
C PHE A 152 7.21 -7.06 -1.44
N ALA A 153 6.24 -7.97 -1.57
CA ALA A 153 5.22 -7.95 -2.62
C ALA A 153 4.39 -6.65 -2.59
N LEU A 154 3.95 -6.24 -1.40
CA LEU A 154 3.21 -5.00 -1.13
C LEU A 154 3.99 -3.76 -1.58
N VAL A 155 5.27 -3.68 -1.22
CA VAL A 155 6.16 -2.58 -1.58
C VAL A 155 6.34 -2.49 -3.10
N ILE A 156 6.70 -3.60 -3.76
CA ILE A 156 6.93 -3.60 -5.21
C ILE A 156 5.66 -3.23 -5.97
N PHE A 157 4.54 -3.85 -5.62
CA PHE A 157 3.26 -3.57 -6.27
C PHE A 157 2.85 -2.12 -6.11
N SER A 158 2.96 -1.58 -4.89
CA SER A 158 2.61 -0.19 -4.60
C SER A 158 3.52 0.79 -5.35
N LEU A 159 4.83 0.54 -5.42
CA LEU A 159 5.77 1.37 -6.17
C LEU A 159 5.54 1.28 -7.69
N ALA A 160 5.27 0.09 -8.23
CA ALA A 160 4.98 -0.10 -9.65
C ALA A 160 3.71 0.67 -10.07
N MET A 161 2.64 0.54 -9.29
CA MET A 161 1.40 1.30 -9.49
C MET A 161 1.64 2.80 -9.32
N SER A 162 2.40 3.21 -8.31
CA SER A 162 2.70 4.61 -8.06
C SER A 162 3.47 5.25 -9.22
N LEU A 163 4.46 4.55 -9.77
CA LEU A 163 5.23 5.00 -10.93
C LEU A 163 4.33 5.19 -12.15
N LEU A 164 3.50 4.20 -12.47
CA LEU A 164 2.56 4.26 -13.60
C LEU A 164 1.57 5.43 -13.43
N ASN A 165 0.98 5.56 -12.25
CA ASN A 165 0.01 6.63 -11.97
C ASN A 165 0.66 8.03 -11.94
N SER A 166 1.94 8.13 -11.55
CA SER A 166 2.71 9.38 -11.61
C SER A 166 2.96 9.85 -13.05
N SER A 167 3.12 8.90 -13.97
CA SER A 167 3.25 9.20 -15.39
C SER A 167 1.93 9.70 -15.97
N ILE A 168 0.81 9.03 -15.64
CA ILE A 168 -0.51 9.40 -16.14
C ILE A 168 -0.92 10.78 -15.62
N SER A 169 -0.69 11.07 -14.34
CA SER A 169 -1.09 12.33 -13.71
C SER A 169 -0.35 13.56 -14.24
N VAL A 170 0.89 13.40 -14.72
CA VAL A 170 1.65 14.49 -15.38
C VAL A 170 0.98 14.89 -16.69
N VAL A 171 0.46 13.92 -17.45
CA VAL A 171 -0.24 14.18 -18.72
C VAL A 171 -1.70 14.58 -18.48
N PHE A 172 -2.35 13.99 -17.47
CA PHE A 172 -3.75 14.20 -17.11
C PHE A 172 -3.88 14.59 -15.62
N PRO A 173 -3.74 15.89 -15.28
CA PRO A 173 -3.73 16.35 -13.88
C PRO A 173 -4.98 15.98 -13.06
N ASP A 174 -6.14 15.83 -13.69
CA ASP A 174 -7.40 15.47 -13.04
C ASP A 174 -7.50 13.99 -12.66
N PHE A 175 -6.58 13.15 -13.14
CA PHE A 175 -6.55 11.72 -12.86
C PHE A 175 -6.42 11.42 -11.35
N LYS A 176 -5.87 12.35 -10.56
CA LYS A 176 -5.83 12.25 -9.09
C LYS A 176 -7.22 12.10 -8.46
N PHE A 177 -8.25 12.73 -9.01
CA PHE A 177 -9.61 12.63 -8.48
C PHE A 177 -10.17 11.24 -8.75
N PHE A 178 -9.98 10.73 -9.97
CA PHE A 178 -10.34 9.36 -10.33
C PHE A 178 -9.68 8.34 -9.39
N LEU A 179 -8.37 8.46 -9.14
CA LEU A 179 -7.66 7.57 -8.22
C LEU A 179 -8.27 7.57 -6.82
N ASN A 180 -8.59 8.74 -6.28
CA ASN A 180 -9.21 8.84 -4.95
C ASN A 180 -10.55 8.09 -4.87
N TYR A 181 -11.41 8.21 -5.89
CA TYR A 181 -12.67 7.46 -5.94
C TYR A 181 -12.46 5.97 -6.19
N PHE A 182 -11.53 5.61 -7.08
CA PHE A 182 -11.17 4.22 -7.37
C PHE A 182 -10.72 3.48 -6.11
N PHE A 183 -9.80 4.07 -5.33
CA PHE A 183 -9.35 3.47 -4.08
C PHE A 183 -10.44 3.46 -2.99
N ARG A 184 -11.36 4.44 -2.97
CA ARG A 184 -12.51 4.34 -2.05
C ARG A 184 -13.41 3.15 -2.40
N PHE A 185 -13.68 2.93 -3.68
CA PHE A 185 -14.46 1.79 -4.15
C PHE A 185 -13.74 0.46 -3.89
N MET A 186 -12.45 0.37 -4.24
CA MET A 186 -11.64 -0.84 -4.05
C MET A 186 -11.42 -1.20 -2.59
N MET A 187 -11.53 -0.27 -1.64
CA MET A 187 -11.44 -0.56 -0.22
C MET A 187 -12.53 -1.53 0.24
N TYR A 188 -13.75 -1.31 -0.26
CA TYR A 188 -14.89 -2.18 0.02
C TYR A 188 -14.85 -3.46 -0.83
N GLY A 189 -14.47 -3.33 -2.11
CA GLY A 189 -14.38 -4.47 -3.03
C GLY A 189 -13.26 -5.47 -2.69
N SER A 190 -12.16 -5.02 -2.09
CA SER A 190 -11.03 -5.89 -1.67
C SER A 190 -11.28 -6.65 -0.37
N GLY A 191 -12.38 -6.36 0.34
CA GLY A 191 -12.65 -6.98 1.64
C GLY A 191 -11.68 -6.56 2.75
N ALA A 192 -11.07 -5.37 2.64
CA ALA A 192 -10.17 -4.84 3.67
C ALA A 192 -10.88 -4.63 5.02
N ILE A 193 -12.14 -4.16 4.98
CA ILE A 193 -12.93 -3.83 6.18
C ILE A 193 -13.85 -4.98 6.61
N PHE A 194 -14.41 -5.71 5.64
CA PHE A 194 -15.35 -6.80 5.88
C PHE A 194 -15.21 -7.89 4.84
N SER A 195 -15.57 -9.13 5.20
CA SER A 195 -15.62 -10.22 4.24
C SER A 195 -16.87 -10.07 3.37
N LEU A 196 -16.75 -10.20 2.04
CA LEU A 196 -17.93 -10.24 1.17
C LEU A 196 -18.74 -11.53 1.37
N ALA A 197 -18.07 -12.63 1.75
CA ALA A 197 -18.70 -13.92 1.99
C ALA A 197 -19.70 -13.91 3.16
N GLN A 198 -19.64 -12.91 4.05
CA GLN A 198 -20.61 -12.77 5.14
C GLN A 198 -21.99 -12.29 4.64
N PHE A 199 -22.06 -11.69 3.45
CA PHE A 199 -23.31 -11.15 2.90
C PHE A 199 -23.94 -12.13 1.92
N LYS A 200 -24.98 -12.84 2.38
CA LYS A 200 -25.74 -13.81 1.56
C LYS A 200 -26.40 -13.21 0.31
N GLN A 201 -26.55 -11.89 0.27
CA GLN A 201 -27.18 -11.16 -0.84
C GLN A 201 -26.22 -10.91 -2.01
N ILE A 202 -24.91 -11.08 -1.80
CA ILE A 202 -23.91 -10.85 -2.84
C ILE A 202 -23.79 -12.11 -3.69
N PRO A 203 -23.93 -12.02 -5.03
CA PRO A 203 -23.73 -13.15 -5.92
C PRO A 203 -22.35 -13.77 -5.78
N GLU A 204 -22.26 -15.11 -5.86
CA GLU A 204 -21.01 -15.87 -5.79
C GLU A 204 -19.95 -15.34 -6.76
N ILE A 205 -20.36 -14.94 -7.97
CA ILE A 205 -19.49 -14.39 -9.03
C ILE A 205 -18.77 -13.12 -8.56
N LEU A 206 -19.46 -12.26 -7.80
CA LEU A 206 -18.84 -11.04 -7.24
C LEU A 206 -17.85 -11.38 -6.13
N ILE A 207 -18.12 -12.39 -5.31
CA ILE A 207 -17.19 -12.88 -4.29
C ILE A 207 -15.94 -13.47 -4.97
N GLN A 208 -16.12 -14.29 -6.01
CA GLN A 208 -15.02 -14.87 -6.79
C GLN A 208 -14.19 -13.80 -7.53
N SER A 209 -14.82 -12.69 -7.94
CA SER A 209 -14.09 -11.59 -8.58
C SER A 209 -13.04 -10.95 -7.68
N GLN A 210 -13.13 -11.10 -6.35
CA GLN A 210 -12.09 -10.64 -5.43
C GLN A 210 -10.76 -11.34 -5.66
N LEU A 211 -10.76 -12.57 -6.18
CA LEU A 211 -9.55 -13.32 -6.49
C LEU A 211 -8.73 -12.69 -7.62
N LEU A 212 -9.36 -11.87 -8.47
CA LEU A 212 -8.68 -11.08 -9.51
C LEU A 212 -8.08 -9.78 -8.97
N ASN A 213 -8.46 -9.37 -7.76
CA ASN A 213 -8.03 -8.11 -7.18
C ASN A 213 -6.64 -8.29 -6.51
N PRO A 214 -5.59 -7.59 -6.98
CA PRO A 214 -4.26 -7.71 -6.38
C PRO A 214 -4.18 -7.23 -4.93
N PHE A 215 -5.06 -6.30 -4.51
CA PHE A 215 -5.15 -5.88 -3.11
C PHE A 215 -5.69 -7.00 -2.22
N TYR A 216 -6.62 -7.81 -2.73
CA TYR A 216 -7.14 -8.96 -2.00
C TYR A 216 -6.04 -10.00 -1.75
N TYR A 217 -5.23 -10.31 -2.77
CA TYR A 217 -4.07 -11.19 -2.63
C TYR A 217 -3.11 -10.73 -1.50
N LEU A 218 -2.78 -9.44 -1.48
CA LEU A 218 -1.90 -8.88 -0.45
C LEU A 218 -2.55 -8.95 0.94
N ILE A 219 -3.81 -8.53 1.07
CA ILE A 219 -4.54 -8.53 2.35
C ILE A 219 -4.66 -9.95 2.92
N GLU A 220 -5.12 -10.90 2.11
CA GLU A 220 -5.26 -12.30 2.53
C GLU A 220 -3.90 -12.93 2.82
N GLY A 221 -2.84 -12.56 2.10
CA GLY A 221 -1.48 -12.99 2.40
C GLY A 221 -1.05 -12.65 3.84
N PHE A 222 -1.28 -11.40 4.27
CA PHE A 222 -1.00 -10.99 5.65
C PHE A 222 -1.92 -11.68 6.67
N ARG A 223 -3.21 -11.90 6.34
CA ARG A 223 -4.15 -12.62 7.21
C ARG A 223 -3.79 -14.08 7.38
N ASN A 224 -3.49 -14.79 6.29
CA ASN A 224 -3.01 -16.17 6.30
C ASN A 224 -1.73 -16.31 7.11
N SER A 225 -0.85 -15.29 7.05
CA SER A 225 0.37 -15.24 7.87
C SER A 225 0.04 -15.11 9.35
N ALA A 226 -0.93 -14.27 9.72
CA ALA A 226 -1.31 -14.02 11.11
C ALA A 226 -2.08 -15.20 11.73
N PHE A 227 -3.04 -15.77 11.01
CA PHE A 227 -3.95 -16.81 11.52
C PHE A 227 -3.49 -18.25 11.25
N GLY A 228 -2.50 -18.45 10.37
CA GLY A 228 -1.86 -19.74 10.15
C GLY A 228 -2.62 -20.69 9.21
N ASP A 229 -3.41 -20.15 8.28
CA ASP A 229 -4.29 -20.95 7.42
C ASP A 229 -3.54 -21.59 6.24
N LYS A 230 -2.82 -20.78 5.46
CA LYS A 230 -2.28 -21.17 4.16
C LYS A 230 -0.89 -20.59 3.89
N TRP A 231 -0.12 -21.36 3.12
CA TRP A 231 1.18 -20.93 2.58
C TRP A 231 1.04 -20.32 1.18
N PHE A 232 1.91 -19.36 0.85
CA PHE A 232 1.90 -18.63 -0.41
C PHE A 232 2.04 -19.51 -1.67
N TRP A 233 2.60 -20.72 -1.53
CA TRP A 233 2.74 -21.67 -2.64
C TRP A 233 1.52 -22.57 -2.83
N GLN A 234 0.63 -22.68 -1.84
CA GLN A 234 -0.58 -23.51 -1.96
C GLN A 234 -1.53 -22.94 -3.03
N ASP A 235 -1.55 -21.61 -3.14
CA ASP A 235 -2.32 -20.86 -4.13
C ASP A 235 -1.42 -20.39 -5.29
N GLY A 236 -0.62 -21.32 -5.84
CA GLY A 236 0.44 -21.03 -6.81
C GLY A 236 -0.02 -20.26 -8.06
N MET A 237 -1.23 -20.52 -8.57
CA MET A 237 -1.77 -19.82 -9.72
C MET A 237 -2.04 -18.33 -9.44
N TYR A 238 -2.58 -18.02 -8.25
CA TYR A 238 -2.86 -16.64 -7.84
C TYR A 238 -1.56 -15.87 -7.56
N ASN A 239 -0.59 -16.52 -6.94
CA ASN A 239 0.74 -15.96 -6.72
C ASN A 239 1.43 -15.61 -8.05
N LEU A 240 1.42 -16.54 -9.03
CA LEU A 240 1.96 -16.28 -10.37
C LEU A 240 1.21 -15.14 -11.07
N ALA A 241 -0.12 -15.13 -11.02
CA ALA A 241 -0.93 -14.06 -11.61
C ALA A 241 -0.60 -12.69 -11.01
N PHE A 242 -0.46 -12.61 -9.68
CA PHE A 242 -0.08 -11.38 -8.98
C PHE A 242 1.30 -10.87 -9.42
N TRP A 243 2.32 -11.72 -9.47
CA TRP A 243 3.66 -11.30 -9.89
C TRP A 243 3.71 -10.94 -11.37
N MET A 244 3.02 -11.68 -12.24
CA MET A 244 2.91 -11.33 -13.65
C MET A 244 2.27 -9.95 -13.83
N LEU A 245 1.15 -9.70 -13.17
CA LEU A 245 0.48 -8.39 -13.19
C LEU A 245 1.42 -7.27 -12.70
N THR A 246 2.09 -7.51 -11.57
CA THR A 246 3.03 -6.56 -10.97
C THR A 246 4.19 -6.23 -11.91
N LEU A 247 4.77 -7.24 -12.55
CA LEU A 247 5.86 -7.06 -13.52
C LEU A 247 5.38 -6.31 -14.77
N VAL A 248 4.20 -6.62 -15.27
CA VAL A 248 3.60 -5.91 -16.42
C VAL A 248 3.39 -4.43 -16.07
N ILE A 249 2.80 -4.13 -14.92
CA ILE A 249 2.60 -2.75 -14.44
C ILE A 249 3.94 -2.05 -14.28
N LEU A 250 4.95 -2.70 -13.71
CA LEU A 250 6.28 -2.12 -13.52
C LEU A 250 6.96 -1.81 -14.85
N ILE A 251 6.88 -2.72 -15.83
CA ILE A 251 7.47 -2.52 -17.16
C ILE A 251 6.78 -1.37 -17.89
N ILE A 252 5.44 -1.35 -17.90
CA ILE A 252 4.66 -0.29 -18.54
C ILE A 252 4.91 1.04 -17.84
N GLY A 253 4.87 1.06 -16.51
CA GLY A 253 5.13 2.24 -15.69
C GLY A 253 6.53 2.80 -15.93
N ALA A 254 7.57 1.96 -15.93
CA ALA A 254 8.95 2.39 -16.16
C ALA A 254 9.15 2.94 -17.58
N ASN A 255 8.66 2.25 -18.61
CA ASN A 255 8.77 2.72 -19.99
C ASN A 255 8.03 4.06 -20.19
N THR A 256 6.84 4.22 -19.60
CA THR A 256 6.04 5.45 -19.72
C THR A 256 6.71 6.59 -18.95
N HIS A 257 7.21 6.31 -17.75
CA HIS A 257 7.90 7.30 -16.92
C HIS A 257 9.17 7.82 -17.59
N MET A 258 10.00 6.95 -18.16
CA MET A 258 11.21 7.38 -18.86
C MET A 258 10.90 8.23 -20.09
N LYS A 259 9.85 7.89 -20.87
CA LYS A 259 9.42 8.72 -22.01
C LYS A 259 8.93 10.10 -21.60
N ILE A 260 8.17 10.17 -20.51
CA ILE A 260 7.63 11.44 -20.01
C ILE A 260 8.74 12.27 -19.37
N ARG A 261 9.69 11.65 -18.67
CA ARG A 261 10.84 12.30 -18.01
C ARG A 261 11.56 13.29 -18.92
N ASP A 262 11.77 12.94 -20.18
CA ASP A 262 12.47 13.78 -21.15
C ASP A 262 11.63 14.98 -21.65
N ARG A 263 10.31 14.96 -21.41
CA ARG A 263 9.34 15.97 -21.86
C ARG A 263 8.58 16.64 -20.71
N ILE A 264 8.99 16.45 -19.45
CA ILE A 264 8.21 16.96 -18.30
C ILE A 264 8.03 18.48 -18.38
N SER A 265 9.03 19.22 -18.88
CA SER A 265 8.96 20.68 -19.07
C SER A 265 7.87 21.13 -20.03
N ASP A 266 7.41 20.25 -20.92
CA ASP A 266 6.38 20.59 -21.90
C ASP A 266 4.97 20.49 -21.28
N TYR A 267 4.85 19.78 -20.15
CA TYR A 267 3.58 19.53 -19.45
C TYR A 267 3.40 20.32 -18.14
N LEU A 268 4.48 20.89 -17.58
CA LEU A 268 4.50 21.62 -16.29
C LEU A 268 5.13 23.00 -16.43
#